data_AF-A0A937UZK6-F1
#
_entry.id   AF-A0A937UZK6-F1
#
_cell.length_a   1.000
_cell.length_b   1.000
_cell.length_c   1.000
_cell.angle_alpha   90.00
_cell.angle_beta   90.00
_cell.angle_gamma   90.00
#
_symmetry.space_group_name_H-M   'P 1'
#
loop_
_entity.id
_entity.type
_entity.pdbx_description
1 polymer ?
#
loop_
_entity_poly.entity_id
_entity_poly.type
_entity_poly.pdbx_seq_one_letter_code
_entity_poly.pdbx_strand_id
1 'polypeptide(L)'
;MLNSLADFDGELSEKAIELLNELNTRSHRLPPLYADVFVLPYSATCADLVDRVKSLSQEQVATASYAFQIFRYYEQILRANPGDSSPQQKAAYESQLERIRLSVARTKVTLAESLG
;
A
#
# COMPACT_ATOMS: atom_id res chain seq x y z
N MET A 1 9.93 -5.62 2.81
CA MET A 1 9.48 -6.37 1.63
C MET A 1 8.25 -5.75 1.02
N LEU A 2 7.03 -5.84 1.59
CA LEU A 2 5.91 -5.02 1.07
C LEU A 2 6.19 -3.52 1.17
N ASN A 3 6.89 -3.09 2.23
CA ASN A 3 7.38 -1.72 2.32
C ASN A 3 8.26 -1.31 1.14
N SER A 4 9.02 -2.22 0.51
CA SER A 4 9.90 -1.91 -0.62
C SER A 4 9.11 -1.50 -1.88
N LEU A 5 7.83 -1.87 -1.99
CA LEU A 5 6.95 -1.42 -3.07
C LEU A 5 6.71 0.09 -3.06
N ALA A 6 6.88 0.76 -1.92
CA ALA A 6 6.78 2.22 -1.84
C ALA A 6 7.95 2.94 -2.54
N ASP A 7 9.00 2.22 -2.92
CA ASP A 7 10.10 2.76 -3.74
C ASP A 7 9.78 2.70 -5.24
N PHE A 8 8.57 2.28 -5.63
CA PHE A 8 8.10 2.46 -7.00
C PHE A 8 8.03 3.96 -7.32
N ASP A 9 8.69 4.35 -8.40
CA ASP A 9 8.70 5.70 -8.96
C ASP A 9 7.48 6.00 -9.83
N GLY A 10 6.51 5.07 -9.87
CA GLY A 10 5.33 5.16 -10.72
C GLY A 10 5.49 4.44 -12.06
N GLU A 11 6.58 3.70 -12.24
CA GLU A 11 6.82 2.91 -13.45
C GLU A 11 7.21 1.46 -13.12
N LEU A 12 6.93 0.54 -14.04
CA LEU A 12 7.48 -0.82 -14.00
C LEU A 12 8.92 -0.84 -14.51
N SER A 13 9.80 -0.10 -13.84
CA SER A 13 11.24 -0.14 -14.10
C SER A 13 11.82 -1.54 -13.84
N GLU A 14 13.02 -1.82 -14.38
CA GLU A 14 13.70 -3.11 -14.19
C GLU A 14 13.83 -3.48 -12.69
N LYS A 15 14.13 -2.48 -11.86
CA LYS A 15 14.20 -2.60 -10.41
C LYS A 15 12.84 -2.88 -9.75
N ALA A 16 11.78 -2.27 -10.25
CA ALA A 16 10.41 -2.55 -9.80
C ALA A 16 10.00 -3.99 -10.14
N ILE A 17 10.40 -4.48 -11.31
CA ILE A 17 10.16 -5.87 -11.75
C ILE A 17 10.93 -6.86 -10.88
N GLU A 18 12.19 -6.59 -10.54
CA GLU A 18 12.96 -7.41 -9.59
C GLU A 18 12.26 -7.52 -8.24
N LEU A 19 11.83 -6.39 -7.66
CA LEU A 19 11.09 -6.36 -6.40
C LEU A 19 9.76 -7.14 -6.47
N LEU A 20 9.02 -7.04 -7.59
CA LEU A 20 7.80 -7.82 -7.81
C LEU A 20 8.10 -9.32 -7.91
N ASN A 21 9.19 -9.70 -8.58
CA ASN A 21 9.58 -11.10 -8.69
C ASN A 21 9.98 -11.68 -7.32
N GLU A 22 10.69 -10.92 -6.50
CA GLU A 22 11.00 -11.31 -5.11
C GLU A 22 9.73 -11.51 -4.27
N LEU A 23 8.72 -10.65 -4.44
CA LEU A 23 7.43 -10.78 -3.77
C LEU A 23 6.59 -11.95 -4.29
N ASN A 24 6.69 -12.25 -5.58
CA ASN A 24 5.94 -13.33 -6.22
C ASN A 24 6.32 -14.71 -5.67
N THR A 25 7.59 -14.89 -5.27
CA THR A 25 8.08 -16.14 -4.67
C THR A 25 7.55 -16.38 -3.24
N ARG A 26 6.78 -15.45 -2.67
CA ARG A 26 6.33 -15.49 -1.28
C ARG A 26 4.85 -15.81 -1.18
N SER A 27 4.53 -16.96 -0.61
CA SER A 27 3.15 -17.43 -0.41
C SER A 27 2.42 -16.81 0.79
N HIS A 28 2.89 -15.65 1.28
CA HIS A 28 2.29 -15.02 2.46
C HIS A 28 0.93 -14.42 2.10
N ARG A 29 -0.03 -14.49 3.02
CA ARG A 29 -1.29 -13.76 2.89
C ARG A 29 -1.01 -12.27 2.87
N LEU A 30 -1.75 -11.60 2.00
CA LEU A 30 -1.67 -10.16 1.86
C LEU A 30 -2.35 -9.48 3.06
N PRO A 31 -1.80 -8.38 3.60
CA PRO A 31 -2.50 -7.63 4.63
C PRO A 31 -3.87 -7.15 4.13
N PRO A 32 -4.93 -7.16 4.97
CA PRO A 32 -6.29 -6.82 4.52
C PRO A 32 -6.41 -5.46 3.83
N LEU A 33 -5.60 -4.48 4.25
CA LEU A 33 -5.57 -3.14 3.67
C LEU A 33 -5.11 -3.16 2.20
N TYR A 34 -4.09 -3.96 1.89
CA TYR A 34 -3.60 -4.11 0.52
C TYR A 34 -4.64 -4.85 -0.34
N ALA A 35 -5.27 -5.90 0.20
CA ALA A 35 -6.31 -6.62 -0.52
C ALA A 35 -7.50 -5.69 -0.88
N ASP A 36 -7.93 -4.86 0.07
CA ASP A 36 -9.05 -3.94 -0.11
C ASP A 36 -8.76 -2.83 -1.16
N VAL A 37 -7.56 -2.25 -1.14
CA VAL A 37 -7.19 -1.17 -2.09
C VAL A 37 -6.96 -1.69 -3.51
N PHE A 38 -6.43 -2.91 -3.65
CA PHE A 38 -6.18 -3.52 -4.96
C PHE A 38 -7.35 -4.35 -5.49
N VAL A 39 -8.50 -4.32 -4.79
CA VAL A 39 -9.73 -5.03 -5.16
C VAL A 39 -9.48 -6.55 -5.29
N LEU A 40 -8.77 -7.10 -4.31
CA LEU A 40 -8.45 -8.52 -4.21
C LEU A 40 -9.26 -9.18 -3.10
N PRO A 41 -9.55 -10.49 -3.20
CA PRO A 41 -10.18 -11.24 -2.11
C PRO A 41 -9.35 -11.15 -0.82
N TYR A 42 -9.99 -11.20 0.36
CA TYR A 42 -9.25 -11.25 1.64
C TYR A 42 -8.37 -12.49 1.81
N SER A 43 -8.57 -13.52 0.99
CA SER A 43 -7.71 -14.70 0.90
C SER A 43 -6.47 -14.51 0.01
N ALA A 44 -6.34 -13.35 -0.64
CA ALA A 44 -5.26 -13.07 -1.59
C ALA A 44 -3.87 -13.14 -0.93
N THR A 45 -2.91 -13.50 -1.75
CA THR A 45 -1.51 -13.66 -1.43
C THR A 45 -0.68 -12.53 -2.04
N CYS A 46 0.60 -12.46 -1.68
CA CYS A 46 1.52 -11.54 -2.34
C CYS A 46 1.65 -11.82 -3.86
N ALA A 47 1.52 -13.07 -4.30
CA ALA A 47 1.54 -13.43 -5.72
C ALA A 47 0.33 -12.84 -6.45
N ASP A 48 -0.88 -12.94 -5.87
CA ASP A 48 -2.09 -12.33 -6.44
C ASP A 48 -1.95 -10.80 -6.58
N LEU A 49 -1.29 -10.15 -5.61
CA LEU A 49 -0.97 -8.72 -5.71
C LEU A 49 0.00 -8.43 -6.86
N VAL A 50 1.04 -9.25 -7.03
CA VAL A 50 2.02 -9.07 -8.11
C VAL A 50 1.36 -9.22 -9.48
N ASP A 51 0.53 -10.25 -9.66
CA ASP A 51 -0.21 -10.46 -10.89
C ASP A 51 -1.17 -9.29 -11.16
N ARG A 52 -1.83 -8.78 -10.10
CA ARG A 52 -2.66 -7.60 -10.21
C ARG A 52 -1.87 -6.38 -10.68
N VAL A 53 -0.71 -6.09 -10.08
CA VAL A 53 0.14 -4.95 -10.46
C VAL A 53 0.65 -5.08 -11.90
N LYS A 54 1.05 -6.29 -12.33
CA LYS A 54 1.51 -6.53 -13.71
C LYS A 54 0.40 -6.40 -14.76
N SER A 55 -0.87 -6.55 -14.35
CA SER A 55 -2.03 -6.34 -15.22
C SER A 55 -2.41 -4.87 -15.43
N LEU A 56 -1.79 -3.95 -14.67
CA LEU A 56 -2.11 -2.52 -14.71
C LEU A 56 -1.48 -1.83 -15.93
N SER A 57 -2.15 -0.81 -16.45
CA SER A 57 -1.57 0.16 -17.36
C SER A 57 -0.53 1.04 -16.63
N GLN A 58 0.33 1.74 -17.37
CA GLN A 58 1.34 2.62 -16.76
C GLN A 58 0.70 3.70 -15.85
N GLU A 59 -0.42 4.28 -16.27
CA GLU A 59 -1.17 5.28 -15.48
C GLU A 59 -1.73 4.68 -14.18
N GLN A 60 -2.22 3.43 -14.25
CA GLN A 60 -2.66 2.68 -13.08
C GLN A 60 -1.50 2.31 -12.15
N VAL A 61 -0.32 1.98 -12.71
CA VAL A 61 0.91 1.70 -11.93
C VAL A 61 1.35 2.95 -11.14
N ALA A 62 1.27 4.14 -11.72
CA ALA A 62 1.55 5.39 -11.03
C ALA A 62 0.58 5.64 -9.86
N THR A 63 -0.70 5.28 -10.02
CA THR A 63 -1.68 5.37 -8.94
C THR A 63 -1.42 4.30 -7.85
N ALA A 64 -1.04 3.09 -8.26
CA ALA A 64 -0.70 2.00 -7.36
C ALA A 64 0.58 2.27 -6.55
N SER A 65 1.59 2.94 -7.12
CA SER A 65 2.81 3.31 -6.41
C SER A 65 2.53 4.27 -5.26
N TYR A 66 1.60 5.21 -5.46
CA TYR A 66 1.14 6.10 -4.40
C TYR A 66 0.46 5.34 -3.25
N ALA A 67 -0.31 4.30 -3.56
CA ALA A 67 -0.90 3.43 -2.54
C ALA A 67 0.17 2.76 -1.67
N PHE A 68 1.24 2.24 -2.28
CA PHE A 68 2.35 1.62 -1.56
C PHE A 68 3.07 2.59 -0.62
N GLN A 69 3.28 3.84 -1.08
CA GLN A 69 3.84 4.89 -0.24
C GLN A 69 2.98 5.17 0.99
N ILE A 70 1.67 5.32 0.81
CA ILE A 70 0.73 5.53 1.92
C ILE A 70 0.78 4.38 2.92
N PHE A 71 0.85 3.13 2.45
CA PHE A 71 0.93 1.97 3.35
C PHE A 71 2.21 1.95 4.17
N ARG A 72 3.35 2.29 3.57
CA ARG A 72 4.61 2.42 4.31
C ARG A 72 4.48 3.47 5.41
N TYR A 73 3.90 4.63 5.12
CA TYR A 73 3.66 5.66 6.13
C TYR A 73 2.68 5.18 7.21
N TYR A 74 1.61 4.50 6.83
CA TYR A 74 0.64 3.94 7.77
C TYR A 74 1.29 2.95 8.75
N GLU A 75 2.09 2.02 8.24
CA GLU A 75 2.84 1.07 9.07
C GLU A 75 3.83 1.78 10.01
N GLN A 76 4.53 2.82 9.53
CA GLN A 76 5.46 3.59 10.34
C GLN A 76 4.74 4.30 11.49
N ILE A 77 3.57 4.91 11.23
CA ILE A 77 2.75 5.52 12.27
C ILE A 77 2.30 4.45 13.28
N LEU A 78 1.72 3.33 12.82
CA LEU A 78 1.26 2.27 13.73
C LEU A 78 2.37 1.72 14.64
N ARG A 79 3.62 1.66 14.15
CA ARG A 79 4.78 1.22 14.94
C ARG A 79 5.23 2.25 15.98
N ALA A 80 5.00 3.54 15.74
CA ALA A 80 5.35 4.61 16.67
C ALA A 80 4.43 4.68 17.91
N ASN A 81 3.45 3.78 18.03
CA ASN A 81 2.40 3.71 19.04
C ASN A 81 2.69 4.49 20.35
N PRO A 82 1.99 5.62 20.60
CA PRO A 82 2.31 6.55 21.67
C PRO A 82 1.76 6.11 23.04
N GLY A 83 1.95 4.84 23.42
CA GLY A 83 1.39 4.24 24.64
C GLY A 83 1.63 5.07 25.91
N ASP A 84 2.87 5.57 26.06
CA ASP A 84 3.33 6.38 27.20
C ASP A 84 3.47 7.88 26.89
N SER A 85 2.83 8.38 25.83
CA SER A 85 2.99 9.77 25.37
C SER A 85 2.01 10.74 26.03
N SER A 86 2.35 12.04 26.01
CA SER A 86 1.49 13.11 26.54
C SER A 86 0.17 13.21 25.76
N PRO A 87 -0.90 13.81 26.36
CA PRO A 87 -2.18 14.00 25.65
C PRO A 87 -2.05 14.73 24.31
N GLN A 88 -1.13 15.68 24.20
CA GLN A 88 -0.86 16.42 22.96
C GLN A 88 -0.23 15.52 21.88
N GLN A 89 0.67 14.61 22.28
CA GLN A 89 1.27 13.63 21.38
C GLN A 89 0.24 12.60 20.89
N LYS A 90 -0.69 12.18 21.77
CA LYS A 90 -1.81 11.29 21.40
C LYS A 90 -2.75 11.96 20.39
N ALA A 91 -3.13 13.22 20.63
CA ALA A 91 -3.96 13.98 19.68
C ALA A 91 -3.27 14.20 18.33
N ALA A 92 -1.96 14.49 18.33
CA ALA A 92 -1.19 14.63 17.10
C ALA A 92 -1.12 13.31 16.31
N TYR A 93 -0.92 12.18 17.01
CA TYR A 93 -0.92 10.84 16.43
C TYR A 93 -2.27 10.50 15.79
N GLU A 94 -3.39 10.71 16.50
CA GLU A 94 -4.74 10.48 15.97
C GLU A 94 -5.03 11.34 14.73
N SER A 95 -4.63 12.61 14.75
CA SER A 95 -4.76 13.51 13.60
C SER A 95 -3.93 13.06 12.39
N GLN A 96 -2.73 12.50 12.61
CA GLN A 96 -1.94 11.93 11.51
C GLN A 96 -2.56 10.63 10.98
N LEU A 97 -3.04 9.77 11.88
CA LEU A 97 -3.71 8.52 11.51
C LEU A 97 -4.95 8.79 10.65
N GLU A 98 -5.74 9.79 11.00
CA GLU A 98 -6.94 10.16 10.24
C GLU A 98 -6.61 10.71 8.86
N ARG A 99 -5.55 11.53 8.74
CA ARG A 99 -5.07 11.99 7.43
C ARG A 99 -4.65 10.83 6.53
N ILE A 100 -3.96 9.83 7.09
CA ILE A 100 -3.58 8.65 6.31
C ILE A 100 -4.81 7.84 5.89
N ARG A 101 -5.80 7.65 6.77
CA ARG A 101 -7.05 6.96 6.41
C ARG A 101 -7.76 7.64 5.25
N LEU A 102 -7.83 8.98 5.26
CA LEU A 102 -8.39 9.75 4.15
C LEU A 102 -7.59 9.56 2.86
N SER A 103 -6.26 9.57 2.92
CA SER A 103 -5.41 9.29 1.75
C SER A 103 -5.64 7.89 1.20
N VAL A 104 -5.70 6.86 2.05
CA VAL A 104 -6.02 5.48 1.64
C VAL A 104 -7.38 5.42 0.95
N ALA A 105 -8.40 6.02 1.55
CA ALA A 105 -9.76 6.00 1.00
C ALA A 105 -9.82 6.65 -0.39
N ARG A 106 -9.13 7.78 -0.58
CA ARG A 106 -9.03 8.45 -1.89
C ARG A 106 -8.31 7.58 -2.90
N THR A 107 -7.15 7.03 -2.55
CA THR A 107 -6.38 6.17 -3.45
C THR A 107 -7.14 4.90 -3.84
N LYS A 108 -7.90 4.31 -2.91
CA LYS A 108 -8.81 3.21 -3.20
C LYS A 108 -9.84 3.58 -4.25
N VAL A 109 -10.50 4.74 -4.09
CA VAL A 109 -11.50 5.22 -5.06
C VAL A 109 -10.86 5.45 -6.41
N THR A 110 -9.74 6.16 -6.48
CA THR A 110 -9.03 6.43 -7.74
C THR A 110 -8.56 5.15 -8.44
N LEU A 111 -8.02 4.18 -7.69
CA LEU A 111 -7.66 2.87 -8.26
C LEU A 111 -8.90 2.12 -8.76
N ALA A 112 -9.98 2.08 -7.97
CA ALA A 112 -11.22 1.41 -8.38
C ALA A 112 -11.84 2.04 -9.64
N GLU A 113 -11.85 3.37 -9.74
CA GLU A 113 -12.30 4.11 -10.93
C GLU A 113 -11.41 3.85 -12.15
N SER A 114 -10.10 3.75 -11.93
CA SER A 114 -9.16 3.46 -13.02
C SER A 114 -9.25 2.01 -13.50
N LEU A 115 -9.68 1.09 -12.64
CA LEU A 115 -9.78 -0.36 -12.89
C LEU A 115 -11.12 -0.82 -13.47
N GLY A 116 -12.15 0.04 -13.46
CA GLY A 116 -13.49 -0.21 -14.01
C GLY A 116 -13.63 0.24 -15.46
#